data_AF-A0A8H7FGR0-F1
#
_entry.id   AF-A0A8H7FGR0-F1
#
_cell.length_a   1.000
_cell.length_b   1.000
_cell.length_c   1.000
_cell.angle_alpha   90.00
_cell.angle_beta   90.00
_cell.angle_gamma   90.00
#
_symmetry.space_group_name_H-M   'P 1'
#
loop_
_entity.id
_entity.type
_entity.pdbx_description
1 polymer ?
#
loop_
_entity_poly.entity_id
_entity_poly.type
_entity_poly.pdbx_seq_one_letter_code
_entity_poly.pdbx_strand_id
1 'polypeptide(L)'
;MDPKTKEIRIQVQAEMSKGQAAIYIQLRTGHAPLNKHLHRIKAKNSPVCTGCDMAHETVKHFLLDCPAYERIRQDTLGVLGTEARSIQTLLSHPVALKPLMKYIGRTGRFGDEYGTMEVQDRPKKKKKTK
;
A
#
# COMPACT_ATOMS: atom_id res chain seq x y z
N MET A 1 14.58 -9.45 13.62
CA MET A 1 13.16 -9.78 13.35
C MET A 1 12.83 -11.03 14.12
N ASP A 2 11.91 -10.88 15.05
CA ASP A 2 11.47 -11.91 16.00
C ASP A 2 10.71 -13.02 15.24
N PRO A 3 10.81 -14.29 15.67
CA PRO A 3 10.17 -15.42 14.98
C PRO A 3 8.66 -15.20 14.79
N LYS A 4 7.99 -14.69 15.82
CA LYS A 4 6.54 -14.37 15.82
C LYS A 4 6.16 -13.35 14.74
N THR A 5 7.02 -12.35 14.52
CA THR A 5 6.81 -11.31 13.49
C THR A 5 6.96 -11.88 12.07
N LYS A 6 7.86 -12.85 11.87
CA LYS A 6 8.03 -13.53 10.58
C LYS A 6 6.83 -14.42 10.23
N GLU A 7 6.33 -15.18 11.19
CA GLU A 7 5.16 -16.05 11.00
C GLU A 7 3.91 -15.27 10.62
N ILE A 8 3.59 -14.19 11.37
CA ILE A 8 2.44 -13.35 11.07
C ILE A 8 2.57 -12.74 9.66
N ARG A 9 3.79 -12.37 9.24
CA ARG A 9 4.01 -11.83 7.90
C ARG A 9 3.74 -12.87 6.81
N ILE A 10 4.23 -14.10 6.98
CA ILE A 10 3.99 -15.19 6.04
C ILE A 10 2.48 -15.47 5.91
N GLN A 11 1.76 -15.51 7.04
CA GLN A 11 0.32 -15.72 7.07
C GLN A 11 -0.44 -14.60 6.34
N VAL A 12 -0.14 -13.34 6.64
CA VAL A 12 -0.82 -12.20 5.99
C VAL A 12 -0.50 -12.16 4.49
N GLN A 13 0.72 -12.50 4.09
CA GLN A 13 1.10 -12.58 2.68
C GLN A 13 0.42 -13.73 1.93
N ALA A 14 0.16 -14.87 2.60
CA ALA A 14 -0.58 -15.98 2.01
C ALA A 14 -2.05 -15.64 1.73
N GLU A 15 -2.63 -14.65 2.44
CA GLU A 15 -3.98 -14.15 2.18
C GLU A 15 -4.05 -13.14 1.01
N MET A 16 -2.91 -12.73 0.43
CA MET A 16 -2.85 -11.71 -0.62
C MET A 16 -3.14 -12.31 -2.01
N SER A 17 -3.82 -11.55 -2.85
CA SER A 17 -3.86 -11.86 -4.28
C SER A 17 -2.46 -11.74 -4.91
N LYS A 18 -2.25 -12.37 -6.07
CA LYS A 18 -0.98 -12.25 -6.82
C LYS A 18 -0.63 -10.78 -7.10
N GLY A 19 -1.61 -9.97 -7.48
CA GLY A 19 -1.43 -8.54 -7.73
C GLY A 19 -1.02 -7.79 -6.47
N GLN A 20 -1.70 -8.03 -5.35
CA GLN A 20 -1.38 -7.43 -4.06
C GLN A 20 0.06 -7.77 -3.62
N ALA A 21 0.46 -9.04 -3.75
CA ALA A 21 1.81 -9.47 -3.40
C ALA A 21 2.87 -8.81 -4.28
N ALA A 22 2.61 -8.71 -5.59
CA ALA A 22 3.51 -8.05 -6.55
C ALA A 22 3.71 -6.57 -6.19
N ILE A 23 2.63 -5.80 -6.02
CA ILE A 23 2.76 -4.37 -5.70
C ILE A 23 3.47 -4.14 -4.36
N TYR A 24 3.21 -4.98 -3.36
CA TYR A 24 3.89 -4.88 -2.07
C TYR A 24 5.40 -5.12 -2.22
N ILE A 25 5.82 -6.16 -2.94
CA ILE A 25 7.25 -6.45 -3.19
C ILE A 25 7.90 -5.31 -3.98
N GLN A 26 7.21 -4.77 -4.98
CA GLN A 26 7.72 -3.66 -5.78
C GLN A 26 7.86 -2.37 -4.96
N LEU A 27 6.92 -2.06 -4.06
CA LEU A 27 7.04 -0.94 -3.13
C LEU A 27 8.26 -1.10 -2.21
N ARG A 28 8.50 -2.31 -1.70
CA ARG A 28 9.67 -2.62 -0.86
C ARG A 28 11.00 -2.48 -1.59
N THR A 29 11.03 -2.83 -2.88
CA THR A 29 12.25 -2.81 -3.69
C THR A 29 12.45 -1.49 -4.43
N GLY A 30 11.51 -0.55 -4.32
CA GLY A 30 11.56 0.73 -5.05
C GLY A 30 11.32 0.59 -6.56
N HIS A 31 10.69 -0.51 -6.98
CA HIS A 31 10.32 -0.82 -8.36
C HIS A 31 8.81 -0.73 -8.61
N ALA A 32 8.05 -0.16 -7.68
CA ALA A 32 6.63 0.11 -7.91
C ALA A 32 6.47 1.03 -9.12
N PRO A 33 5.41 0.84 -9.94
CA PRO A 33 5.10 1.64 -11.13
C PRO A 33 4.56 3.04 -10.77
N LEU A 34 5.28 3.71 -9.87
CA LEU A 34 5.16 5.13 -9.58
C LEU A 34 5.99 5.92 -10.58
N ASN A 35 5.58 7.15 -10.85
CA ASN A 35 6.13 7.95 -11.96
C ASN A 35 7.64 8.16 -11.86
N LYS A 36 8.23 8.27 -10.66
CA LYS A 36 9.70 8.34 -10.53
C LYS A 36 10.39 7.09 -11.08
N HIS A 37 9.86 5.90 -10.81
CA HIS A 37 10.44 4.65 -11.31
C HIS A 37 10.19 4.52 -12.82
N LEU A 38 8.95 4.77 -13.27
CA LEU A 38 8.58 4.68 -14.68
C LEU A 38 9.39 5.64 -15.55
N HIS A 39 9.62 6.86 -15.08
CA HIS A 39 10.48 7.83 -15.76
C HIS A 39 11.93 7.35 -15.85
N ARG A 40 12.47 6.76 -14.78
CA ARG A 40 13.83 6.21 -14.77
C ARG A 40 14.03 5.13 -15.84
N ILE A 41 13.02 4.30 -16.08
CA ILE A 41 13.04 3.25 -17.12
C ILE A 41 12.50 3.71 -18.47
N LYS A 42 12.25 5.02 -18.65
CA LYS A 42 11.71 5.64 -19.87
C LYS A 42 10.30 5.17 -20.28
N ALA A 43 9.53 4.60 -19.36
CA ALA A 43 8.13 4.22 -19.56
C ALA A 43 7.15 5.40 -19.37
N LYS A 44 7.60 6.52 -18.79
CA LYS A 44 6.80 7.75 -18.64
C LYS A 44 7.65 8.99 -18.88
N ASN A 45 7.06 10.00 -19.50
CA ASN A 45 7.76 11.24 -19.88
C ASN A 45 8.07 12.17 -18.71
N SER A 46 7.41 11.99 -17.56
CA SER A 46 7.59 12.84 -16.37
C SER A 46 7.58 12.01 -15.08
N PRO A 47 8.46 12.32 -14.11
CA PRO A 47 8.46 11.69 -12.79
C PRO A 47 7.42 12.30 -11.83
N VAL A 48 6.74 13.38 -12.21
CA VAL A 48 5.80 14.14 -11.36
C VAL A 48 4.57 13.30 -11.02
N CYS A 49 4.10 13.38 -9.77
CA CYS A 49 2.90 12.70 -9.31
C CYS A 49 1.65 13.27 -9.98
N THR A 50 0.85 12.41 -10.61
CA THR A 50 -0.41 12.80 -11.26
C THR A 50 -1.55 13.03 -10.26
N GLY A 51 -1.35 12.71 -8.98
CA GLY A 51 -2.34 12.97 -7.94
C GLY A 51 -2.30 14.42 -7.46
N CYS A 52 -1.09 14.98 -7.29
CA CYS A 52 -0.92 16.34 -6.75
C CYS A 52 -0.15 17.31 -7.64
N ASP A 53 0.51 16.85 -8.70
CA ASP A 53 1.28 17.65 -9.66
C ASP A 53 2.41 18.52 -9.06
N MET A 54 2.80 18.27 -7.80
CA MET A 54 3.76 19.11 -7.07
C MET A 54 5.17 18.53 -6.94
N ALA A 55 5.30 17.20 -6.94
CA ALA A 55 6.55 16.54 -6.61
C ALA A 55 6.74 15.24 -7.40
N HIS A 56 7.97 14.73 -7.40
CA HIS A 56 8.25 13.41 -7.97
C HIS A 56 7.50 12.32 -7.21
N GLU A 57 6.82 11.43 -7.94
CA GLU A 57 6.07 10.32 -7.37
C GLU A 57 7.02 9.20 -6.91
N THR A 58 7.57 9.38 -5.72
CA THR A 58 8.42 8.39 -5.05
C THR A 58 7.58 7.50 -4.14
N VAL A 59 8.11 6.36 -3.69
CA VAL A 59 7.45 5.52 -2.67
C VAL A 59 7.17 6.33 -1.40
N LYS A 60 8.11 7.16 -0.95
CA LYS A 60 7.93 8.07 0.18
C LYS A 60 6.78 9.04 -0.06
N HIS A 61 6.80 9.72 -1.22
CA HIS A 61 5.77 10.68 -1.57
C HIS A 61 4.39 10.02 -1.59
N PHE A 62 4.28 8.87 -2.27
CA PHE A 62 3.04 8.12 -2.34
C PHE A 62 2.55 7.66 -0.97
N LEU A 63 3.41 7.14 -0.10
CA LEU A 63 2.99 6.58 1.19
C LEU A 63 2.81 7.61 2.31
N LEU A 64 3.50 8.76 2.27
CA LEU A 64 3.58 9.69 3.40
C LEU A 64 3.21 11.13 3.04
N ASP A 65 3.66 11.64 1.90
CA ASP A 65 3.70 13.09 1.67
C ASP A 65 2.61 13.61 0.71
N CYS A 66 2.03 12.76 -0.15
CA CYS A 66 1.17 13.22 -1.23
C CYS A 66 -0.14 13.82 -0.69
N PRO A 67 -0.45 15.12 -0.92
CA PRO A 67 -1.66 15.73 -0.39
C PRO A 67 -2.93 15.13 -0.99
N ALA A 68 -2.88 14.68 -2.25
CA ALA A 68 -4.01 14.04 -2.92
C ALA A 68 -4.53 12.77 -2.20
N TYR A 69 -3.64 12.09 -1.47
CA TYR A 69 -3.98 10.86 -0.74
C TYR A 69 -4.05 11.06 0.78
N GLU A 70 -4.00 12.30 1.27
CA GLU A 70 -3.96 12.57 2.72
C GLU A 70 -5.16 12.00 3.46
N ARG A 71 -6.38 12.27 2.99
CA ARG A 71 -7.60 11.77 3.62
C ARG A 71 -7.65 10.24 3.61
N ILE A 72 -7.23 9.62 2.52
CA ILE A 72 -7.17 8.16 2.41
C ILE A 72 -6.14 7.61 3.40
N ARG A 73 -4.95 8.22 3.53
CA ARG A 73 -3.94 7.83 4.53
C ARG A 73 -4.50 7.91 5.95
N GLN A 74 -5.17 9.01 6.30
CA GLN A 74 -5.76 9.17 7.63
C GLN A 74 -6.79 8.07 7.91
N ASP A 75 -7.71 7.82 6.98
CA ASP A 75 -8.76 6.81 7.13
C ASP A 75 -8.23 5.38 7.24
N THR A 76 -7.16 5.05 6.49
CA THR A 76 -6.69 3.65 6.40
C THR A 76 -5.49 3.37 7.30
N LEU A 77 -4.51 4.28 7.35
CA LEU A 77 -3.26 4.11 8.10
C LEU A 77 -3.33 4.72 9.50
N GLY A 78 -4.32 5.58 9.79
CA GLY A 78 -4.46 6.25 11.10
C GLY A 78 -4.53 5.29 12.29
N VAL A 79 -5.02 4.06 12.08
CA VAL A 79 -5.04 2.98 13.10
C VAL A 79 -3.65 2.60 13.61
N LEU A 80 -2.58 2.94 12.88
CA LEU A 80 -1.18 2.68 13.26
C LEU A 80 -0.58 3.81 14.12
N GLY A 81 -1.28 4.93 14.31
CA GLY A 81 -0.78 6.06 15.09
C GLY A 81 0.53 6.64 14.53
N THR A 82 1.55 6.79 15.38
CA THR A 82 2.87 7.32 14.98
C THR A 82 3.59 6.45 13.95
N GLU A 83 3.34 5.13 13.97
CA GLU A 83 3.96 4.18 13.05
C GLU A 83 3.54 4.40 11.59
N ALA A 84 2.40 5.06 11.36
CA ALA A 84 1.96 5.44 10.01
C ALA A 84 2.93 6.42 9.31
N ARG A 85 3.84 7.06 10.06
CA ARG A 85 4.83 8.01 9.54
C ARG A 85 6.15 7.36 9.14
N SER A 86 6.30 6.06 9.33
CA SER A 86 7.52 5.31 9.03
C SER A 86 7.32 4.42 7.80
N ILE A 87 8.02 4.75 6.69
CA ILE A 87 8.06 3.88 5.51
C ILE A 87 8.55 2.48 5.89
N GLN A 88 9.56 2.41 6.76
CA GLN A 88 10.13 1.13 7.19
C GLN A 88 9.08 0.29 7.91
N THR A 89 8.29 0.89 8.80
CA THR A 89 7.20 0.18 9.49
C THR A 89 6.13 -0.26 8.50
N LEU A 90 5.65 0.64 7.64
CA LEU A 90 4.63 0.34 6.63
C LEU A 90 5.03 -0.81 5.70
N LEU A 91 6.30 -0.87 5.30
CA LEU A 91 6.83 -1.83 4.33
C LEU A 91 7.51 -3.06 4.95
N SER A 92 7.56 -3.18 6.28
CA SER A 92 8.25 -4.30 6.94
C SER A 92 7.42 -5.00 8.00
N HIS A 93 6.50 -4.31 8.66
CA HIS A 93 5.80 -4.85 9.81
C HIS A 93 4.46 -5.49 9.40
N PRO A 94 4.18 -6.75 9.79
CA PRO A 94 2.94 -7.42 9.41
C PRO A 94 1.66 -6.71 9.88
N VAL A 95 1.72 -5.96 10.97
CA VAL A 95 0.58 -5.20 11.48
C VAL A 95 0.15 -4.07 10.53
N ALA A 96 1.09 -3.55 9.73
CA ALA A 96 0.83 -2.50 8.77
C ALA A 96 0.32 -3.03 7.41
N LEU A 97 0.47 -4.32 7.12
CA LEU A 97 0.11 -4.89 5.81
C LEU A 97 -1.36 -4.68 5.47
N LYS A 98 -2.29 -5.02 6.37
CA LYS A 98 -3.74 -4.87 6.10
C LYS A 98 -4.13 -3.40 5.90
N PRO A 99 -3.76 -2.45 6.79
CA PRO A 99 -3.93 -1.02 6.56
C PRO A 99 -3.32 -0.51 5.25
N LEU A 100 -2.10 -0.97 4.92
CA LEU A 100 -1.39 -0.58 3.71
C LEU A 100 -2.10 -1.07 2.44
N MET A 101 -2.56 -2.33 2.41
CA MET A 101 -3.29 -2.83 1.25
C MET A 101 -4.62 -2.11 1.07
N LYS A 102 -5.32 -1.75 2.17
CA LYS A 102 -6.52 -0.92 2.11
C LYS A 102 -6.21 0.49 1.58
N TYR A 103 -5.10 1.09 2.00
CA TYR A 103 -4.61 2.36 1.45
C TYR A 103 -4.41 2.26 -0.07
N ILE A 104 -3.58 1.30 -0.52
CA ILE A 104 -3.25 1.07 -1.93
C ILE A 104 -4.52 0.84 -2.77
N GLY A 105 -5.49 0.08 -2.24
CA GLY A 105 -6.78 -0.13 -2.91
C GLY A 105 -7.59 1.15 -3.07
N ARG A 106 -7.74 1.93 -1.99
CA ARG A 106 -8.56 3.15 -2.02
C ARG A 106 -7.96 4.28 -2.85
N THR A 107 -6.64 4.33 -3.03
CA THR A 107 -6.03 5.32 -3.93
C THR A 107 -6.32 5.05 -5.40
N GLY A 108 -6.71 3.83 -5.77
CA GLY A 108 -6.92 3.43 -7.17
C GLY A 108 -5.67 3.50 -8.05
N ARG A 109 -4.49 3.79 -7.46
CA ARG A 109 -3.29 4.16 -8.23
C ARG A 109 -2.76 3.05 -9.15
N PHE A 110 -3.08 1.80 -8.83
CA PHE A 110 -2.56 0.59 -9.50
C PHE A 110 -3.67 -0.28 -10.11
N GLY A 111 -4.87 0.27 -10.29
CA GLY A 111 -6.03 -0.49 -10.79
C GLY A 111 -5.82 -1.05 -12.20
N ASP A 112 -5.13 -0.31 -13.07
CA ASP A 112 -4.92 -0.68 -14.48
C ASP A 112 -3.95 -1.86 -14.66
N GLU A 113 -2.93 -1.97 -13.80
CA GLU A 113 -1.85 -2.95 -13.95
C GLU A 113 -2.10 -4.26 -13.19
N TYR A 114 -2.89 -4.21 -12.11
CA TYR A 114 -3.03 -5.36 -11.19
C TYR A 114 -4.48 -5.68 -10.83
N GLY A 115 -5.46 -4.97 -11.38
CA GLY A 115 -6.88 -5.12 -11.05
C GLY A 115 -7.26 -4.53 -9.68
N THR A 116 -8.50 -4.80 -9.24
CA THR A 116 -9.04 -4.24 -7.99
C THR A 116 -8.24 -4.72 -6.77
N MET A 117 -7.57 -3.77 -6.11
CA MET A 117 -6.75 -3.98 -4.91
C MET A 117 -7.56 -3.94 -3.61
N GLU A 118 -8.88 -3.78 -3.69
CA GLU A 118 -9.77 -3.71 -2.52
C GLU A 118 -9.70 -5.00 -1.70
N VAL A 119 -9.37 -4.85 -0.42
CA VAL A 119 -9.57 -5.90 0.58
C VAL A 119 -11.06 -5.95 0.85
N GLN A 120 -11.74 -7.00 0.40
CA GLN A 120 -13.14 -7.24 0.76
C GLN A 120 -13.23 -7.29 2.29
N ASP A 121 -13.93 -6.33 2.90
CA ASP A 121 -14.42 -6.47 4.27
C ASP A 121 -15.40 -7.65 4.24
N ARG A 122 -14.90 -8.85 4.56
CA ARG A 122 -15.74 -10.06 4.63
C ARG A 122 -16.92 -9.73 5.54
N PRO A 123 -18.18 -9.86 5.09
CA PRO A 123 -19.32 -9.55 5.95
C PRO A 123 -19.21 -10.40 7.21
N LYS A 124 -19.23 -9.74 8.39
CA LYS A 124 -19.26 -10.43 9.68
C LYS A 124 -20.44 -11.40 9.63
N LYS A 125 -20.17 -12.72 9.65
CA LYS A 125 -21.21 -13.74 9.74
C LYS A 125 -22.08 -13.37 10.95
N LYS A 126 -23.34 -12.97 10.70
CA LYS A 126 -24.32 -12.78 11.77
C LYS A 126 -24.39 -14.12 12.50
N LYS A 127 -24.00 -14.15 13.78
CA LYS A 127 -24.25 -15.31 14.64
C LYS A 127 -25.77 -15.51 14.63
N LYS A 128 -26.24 -16.66 14.14
CA LYS A 128 -27.63 -17.07 14.34
C LYS A 128 -27.80 -17.25 15.84
N THR A 129 -28.51 -16.32 16.47
CA THR A 129 -29.00 -16.50 17.83
C THR A 129 -30.09 -17.57 17.77
N LYS A 130 -30.03 -18.47 18.75
CA LYS A 130 -30.81 -19.69 18.94
C LYS A 130 -32.32 -19.47 18.85
#